data_AF-M0CR50-F1
#
_entry.id   AF-M0CR50-F1
#
_cell.length_a   1.000
_cell.length_b   1.000
_cell.length_c   1.000
_cell.angle_alpha   90.00
_cell.angle_beta   90.00
_cell.angle_gamma   90.00
#
_symmetry.space_group_name_H-M   'P 1'
#
loop_
_entity.id
_entity.type
_entity.pdbx_description
1 polymer ?
#
loop_
_entity_poly.entity_id
_entity_poly.type
_entity_poly.pdbx_seq_one_letter_code
_entity_poly.pdbx_strand_id
1 'polypeptide(L)'
;MSHHPDSPDDVDRKEIVADHSEELKSNWERALEDMQAMADDREEQGYETLAIPAGDTTTLSPSMGEDDTWGLSHVVPNNFADDFREQYETFSLDETGVYQMESGGFIFVVTECIDLDQEVVIFVAGSYDMRFSAGLVRTATERGEMHTHVKTLDGTVLGTFDHDDPADFFPDPEQFYAYDITEPDDPERRSDR
;
A
#
# COMPACT_ATOMS: atom_id res chain seq x y z
N MET A 1 17.64 -12.35 -47.08
CA MET A 1 16.68 -12.09 -45.99
C MET A 1 16.54 -13.39 -45.22
N SER A 2 17.24 -13.53 -44.10
CA SER A 2 17.15 -14.72 -43.26
C SER A 2 16.50 -14.31 -41.95
N HIS A 3 15.28 -14.83 -41.74
CA HIS A 3 14.64 -14.90 -40.43
C HIS A 3 15.53 -15.73 -39.50
N HIS A 4 15.84 -15.17 -38.33
CA HIS A 4 16.42 -15.94 -37.23
C HIS A 4 15.27 -16.44 -36.34
N PRO A 5 15.22 -17.74 -36.00
CA PRO A 5 14.14 -18.32 -35.21
C PRO A 5 14.23 -17.91 -33.74
N ASP A 6 13.06 -17.81 -33.08
CA ASP A 6 12.86 -17.71 -31.64
C ASP A 6 13.89 -18.50 -30.83
N SER A 7 14.58 -17.81 -29.92
CA SER A 7 15.41 -18.47 -28.89
C SER A 7 14.52 -18.99 -27.76
N PRO A 8 14.78 -20.22 -27.24
CA PRO A 8 13.99 -20.83 -26.17
C PRO A 8 14.02 -20.09 -24.82
N ASP A 9 14.94 -19.14 -24.60
CA ASP A 9 15.00 -18.30 -23.40
C ASP A 9 13.87 -17.25 -23.31
N ASP A 10 13.23 -16.88 -24.43
CA ASP A 10 12.18 -15.85 -24.45
C ASP A 10 10.80 -16.38 -24.01
N VAL A 11 10.58 -17.70 -24.15
CA VAL A 11 9.30 -18.35 -23.77
C VAL A 11 9.24 -18.53 -22.26
N ASP A 12 10.33 -18.98 -21.63
CA ASP A 12 10.44 -19.18 -20.18
C ASP A 12 10.27 -17.85 -19.42
N ARG A 13 10.88 -16.76 -19.91
CA ARG A 13 10.71 -15.42 -19.32
C ARG A 13 9.28 -14.88 -19.43
N LYS A 14 8.59 -15.11 -20.56
CA LYS A 14 7.22 -14.63 -20.74
C LYS A 14 6.22 -15.41 -19.89
N GLU A 15 6.42 -16.71 -19.76
CA GLU A 15 5.61 -17.58 -18.90
C GLU A 15 5.75 -17.16 -17.43
N ILE A 16 6.98 -16.96 -16.93
CA ILE A 16 7.24 -16.48 -15.57
C ILE A 16 6.60 -15.09 -15.30
N VAL A 17 6.68 -14.16 -16.25
CA VAL A 17 6.08 -12.81 -16.09
C VAL A 17 4.55 -12.87 -16.13
N ALA A 18 3.97 -13.73 -16.96
CA ALA A 18 2.53 -13.92 -17.04
C ALA A 18 1.98 -14.56 -15.75
N ASP A 19 2.61 -15.63 -15.27
CA ASP A 19 2.24 -16.30 -14.02
C ASP A 19 2.31 -15.35 -12.83
N HIS A 20 3.38 -14.56 -12.72
CA HIS A 20 3.51 -13.55 -11.67
C HIS A 20 2.44 -12.45 -11.79
N SER A 21 2.02 -12.09 -13.01
CA SER A 21 0.92 -11.13 -13.21
C SER A 21 -0.44 -11.71 -12.85
N GLU A 22 -0.68 -13.01 -13.06
CA GLU A 22 -1.94 -13.67 -12.69
C GLU A 22 -2.03 -13.85 -11.17
N GLU A 23 -0.93 -14.24 -10.51
CA GLU A 23 -0.84 -14.33 -9.06
C GLU A 23 -1.11 -12.96 -8.40
N LEU A 24 -0.46 -11.89 -8.87
CA LEU A 24 -0.69 -10.54 -8.35
C LEU A 24 -2.15 -10.08 -8.51
N LYS A 25 -2.80 -10.41 -9.64
CA LYS A 25 -4.22 -10.11 -9.85
C LYS A 25 -5.11 -10.88 -8.89
N SER A 26 -4.88 -12.17 -8.72
CA SER A 26 -5.67 -13.00 -7.82
C SER A 26 -5.52 -12.56 -6.35
N ASN A 27 -4.32 -12.16 -5.94
CA ASN A 27 -4.09 -11.65 -4.60
C ASN A 27 -4.72 -10.28 -4.37
N TRP A 28 -4.72 -9.41 -5.39
CA TRP A 28 -5.46 -8.16 -5.36
C TRP A 28 -6.97 -8.41 -5.23
N GLU A 29 -7.54 -9.32 -6.03
CA GLU A 29 -8.95 -9.69 -5.95
C GLU A 29 -9.33 -10.19 -4.54
N ARG A 30 -8.47 -11.04 -3.93
CA ARG A 30 -8.67 -11.48 -2.54
C ARG A 30 -8.66 -10.32 -1.54
N ALA A 31 -7.70 -9.39 -1.65
CA ALA A 31 -7.64 -8.23 -0.76
C ALA A 31 -8.89 -7.34 -0.87
N LEU A 32 -9.47 -7.23 -2.08
CA LEU A 32 -10.72 -6.52 -2.29
C LEU A 32 -11.92 -7.28 -1.69
N GLU A 33 -11.98 -8.60 -1.85
CA GLU A 33 -13.01 -9.43 -1.21
C GLU A 33 -12.96 -9.33 0.31
N ASP A 34 -11.77 -9.40 0.90
CA ASP A 34 -11.56 -9.25 2.34
C ASP A 34 -11.97 -7.85 2.82
N MET A 35 -11.61 -6.79 2.09
CA MET A 35 -12.04 -5.42 2.40
C MET A 35 -13.56 -5.28 2.38
N GLN A 36 -14.24 -5.84 1.37
CA GLN A 36 -15.69 -5.77 1.28
C GLN A 36 -16.36 -6.55 2.42
N ALA A 37 -15.85 -7.73 2.78
CA ALA A 37 -16.37 -8.49 3.91
C ALA A 37 -16.22 -7.73 5.24
N MET A 38 -15.07 -7.07 5.45
CA MET A 38 -14.86 -6.22 6.64
C MET A 38 -15.79 -5.01 6.65
N ALA A 39 -16.03 -4.37 5.51
CA ALA A 39 -16.97 -3.27 5.40
C ALA A 39 -18.40 -3.72 5.74
N ASP A 40 -18.88 -4.81 5.15
CA ASP A 40 -20.19 -5.40 5.44
C ASP A 40 -20.34 -5.70 6.94
N ASP A 41 -19.32 -6.31 7.56
CA ASP A 41 -19.30 -6.60 9.00
C ASP A 41 -19.43 -5.32 9.86
N ARG A 42 -18.85 -4.18 9.43
CA ARG A 42 -18.97 -2.89 10.12
C ARG A 42 -20.34 -2.26 9.92
N GLU A 43 -20.92 -2.37 8.73
CA GLU A 43 -22.30 -1.93 8.47
C GLU A 43 -23.31 -2.70 9.32
N GLU A 44 -23.12 -4.02 9.48
CA GLU A 44 -23.94 -4.84 10.38
C GLU A 44 -23.85 -4.39 11.85
N GLN A 45 -22.74 -3.77 12.23
CA GLN A 45 -22.52 -3.18 13.56
C GLN A 45 -23.06 -1.75 13.68
N GLY A 46 -23.56 -1.15 12.60
CA GLY A 46 -24.18 0.17 12.58
C GLY A 46 -23.30 1.30 12.04
N TYR A 47 -22.08 1.00 11.58
CA TYR A 47 -21.21 2.01 10.99
C TYR A 47 -21.61 2.33 9.55
N GLU A 48 -21.44 3.58 9.14
CA GLU A 48 -21.37 3.94 7.74
C GLU A 48 -19.97 3.60 7.20
N THR A 49 -19.89 2.95 6.04
CA THR A 49 -18.60 2.53 5.48
C THR A 49 -18.30 3.12 4.11
N LEU A 50 -17.03 3.42 3.88
CA LEU A 50 -16.50 3.80 2.58
C LEU A 50 -15.29 2.92 2.25
N ALA A 51 -15.48 1.96 1.35
CA ALA A 51 -14.43 1.02 0.94
C ALA A 51 -13.83 1.40 -0.42
N ILE A 52 -12.56 1.82 -0.40
CA ILE A 52 -11.89 2.42 -1.56
C ILE A 52 -10.77 1.51 -2.08
N PRO A 53 -10.93 0.92 -3.28
CA PRO A 53 -9.83 0.28 -3.99
C PRO A 53 -8.93 1.35 -4.63
N ALA A 54 -7.75 1.61 -4.07
CA ALA A 54 -6.79 2.52 -4.67
C ALA A 54 -6.32 1.97 -6.03
N GLY A 55 -6.22 2.86 -7.03
CA GLY A 55 -5.69 2.51 -8.35
C GLY A 55 -4.17 2.38 -8.36
N ASP A 56 -3.49 3.03 -7.42
CA ASP A 56 -2.04 2.94 -7.19
C ASP A 56 -1.74 3.24 -5.72
N THR A 57 -0.69 2.64 -5.18
CA THR A 57 -0.16 2.99 -3.85
C THR A 57 1.35 3.12 -3.91
N THR A 58 1.85 4.31 -3.58
CA THR A 58 3.27 4.62 -3.57
C THR A 58 3.77 4.77 -2.14
N THR A 59 4.92 4.18 -1.83
CA THR A 59 5.64 4.43 -0.57
C THR A 59 6.49 5.70 -0.68
N LEU A 60 6.18 6.71 0.12
CA LEU A 60 6.91 7.97 0.15
C LEU A 60 7.90 7.99 1.32
N SER A 61 9.12 8.42 1.06
CA SER A 61 10.11 8.71 2.10
C SER A 61 10.65 10.12 1.90
N PRO A 62 11.14 10.80 2.96
CA PRO A 62 11.66 12.16 2.85
C PRO A 62 12.83 12.29 1.86
N SER A 63 13.55 11.20 1.59
CA SER A 63 14.65 11.16 0.63
C SER A 63 14.24 11.02 -0.84
N MET A 64 12.99 10.64 -1.13
CA MET A 64 12.52 10.38 -2.50
C MET A 64 11.77 11.56 -3.13
N GLY A 65 11.28 12.51 -2.34
CA GLY A 65 10.45 13.62 -2.80
C GLY A 65 11.18 14.94 -2.96
N GLU A 66 10.47 15.93 -3.54
CA GLU A 66 10.87 17.34 -3.50
C GLU A 66 10.54 18.00 -2.15
N ASP A 67 9.62 17.40 -1.39
CA ASP A 67 9.14 17.84 -0.09
C ASP A 67 9.37 16.75 0.99
N ASP A 68 9.24 17.13 2.27
CA ASP A 68 9.39 16.23 3.42
C ASP A 68 8.21 15.25 3.63
N THR A 69 7.27 15.14 2.67
CA THR A 69 6.10 14.26 2.73
C THR A 69 6.52 12.78 2.68
N TRP A 70 5.96 11.97 3.58
CA TRP A 70 6.30 10.57 3.73
C TRP A 70 5.09 9.79 4.26
N GLY A 71 4.96 8.52 3.91
CA GLY A 71 3.78 7.71 4.21
C GLY A 71 3.36 6.83 3.02
N LEU A 72 2.23 6.15 3.15
CA LEU A 72 1.54 5.52 2.01
C LEU A 72 0.75 6.58 1.26
N SER A 73 0.90 6.66 -0.05
CA SER A 73 0.12 7.57 -0.89
C SER A 73 -0.76 6.76 -1.84
N HIS A 74 -2.06 6.78 -1.57
CA HIS A 74 -3.08 6.10 -2.36
C HIS A 74 -3.69 7.03 -3.39
N VAL A 75 -3.69 6.58 -4.64
CA VAL A 75 -4.41 7.24 -5.74
C VAL A 75 -5.82 6.66 -5.81
N VAL A 76 -6.82 7.45 -5.43
CA VAL A 76 -8.21 6.99 -5.44
C VAL A 76 -8.90 7.29 -6.78
N PRO A 77 -9.73 6.37 -7.28
CA PRO A 77 -10.56 6.63 -8.45
C PRO A 77 -11.54 7.79 -8.19
N ASN A 78 -11.78 8.62 -9.21
CA ASN A 78 -12.59 9.85 -9.05
C ASN A 78 -14.01 9.60 -8.56
N ASN A 79 -14.59 8.43 -8.79
CA ASN A 79 -15.94 8.10 -8.31
C ASN A 79 -16.01 7.90 -6.79
N PHE A 80 -14.88 7.81 -6.08
CA PHE A 80 -14.82 7.78 -4.62
C PHE A 80 -14.39 9.13 -4.03
N ALA A 81 -13.94 10.08 -4.86
CA ALA A 81 -13.29 11.30 -4.37
C ALA A 81 -14.25 12.26 -3.66
N ASP A 82 -15.51 12.33 -4.10
CA ASP A 82 -16.51 13.19 -3.48
C ASP A 82 -17.01 12.58 -2.17
N ASP A 83 -17.36 11.29 -2.16
CA ASP A 83 -17.76 10.55 -0.95
C ASP A 83 -16.66 10.58 0.12
N PHE A 84 -15.39 10.40 -0.29
CA PHE A 84 -14.25 10.52 0.63
C PHE A 84 -14.18 11.91 1.25
N ARG A 85 -14.32 12.98 0.47
CA ARG A 85 -14.23 14.35 1.00
C ARG A 85 -15.34 14.61 2.01
N GLU A 86 -16.57 14.23 1.67
CA GLU A 86 -17.73 14.44 2.54
C GLU A 86 -17.53 13.76 3.91
N GLN A 87 -17.10 12.50 3.91
CA GLN A 87 -16.81 11.77 5.14
C GLN A 87 -15.61 12.36 5.89
N TYR A 88 -14.51 12.60 5.17
CA TYR A 88 -13.24 13.04 5.75
C TYR A 88 -13.30 14.45 6.37
N GLU A 89 -14.16 15.35 5.86
CA GLU A 89 -14.29 16.73 6.39
C GLU A 89 -14.67 16.78 7.87
N THR A 90 -15.41 15.79 8.37
CA THR A 90 -15.80 15.70 9.78
C THR A 90 -15.14 14.54 10.53
N PHE A 91 -14.34 13.73 9.83
CA PHE A 91 -13.74 12.51 10.36
C PHE A 91 -12.67 12.82 11.42
N SER A 92 -12.76 12.15 12.55
CA SER A 92 -11.73 12.08 13.59
C SER A 92 -11.24 10.65 13.71
N LEU A 93 -9.96 10.41 13.46
CA LEU A 93 -9.39 9.07 13.58
C LEU A 93 -9.23 8.70 15.06
N ASP A 94 -9.96 7.67 15.49
CA ASP A 94 -9.86 7.10 16.84
C ASP A 94 -9.03 5.82 16.84
N GLU A 95 -9.26 4.94 15.85
CA GLU A 95 -8.60 3.64 15.75
C GLU A 95 -8.15 3.35 14.32
N THR A 96 -7.03 2.63 14.20
CA THR A 96 -6.50 2.13 12.93
C THR A 96 -6.41 0.62 12.99
N GLY A 97 -6.94 -0.05 11.95
CA GLY A 97 -6.68 -1.45 11.67
C GLY A 97 -5.86 -1.57 10.39
N VAL A 98 -4.85 -2.45 10.37
CA VAL A 98 -4.09 -2.76 9.16
C VAL A 98 -4.07 -4.26 8.92
N TYR A 99 -4.51 -4.64 7.73
CA TYR A 99 -4.56 -6.04 7.30
C TYR A 99 -3.70 -6.18 6.06
N GLN A 100 -2.75 -7.11 6.07
CA GLN A 100 -1.82 -7.25 4.96
C GLN A 100 -1.45 -8.68 4.61
N MET A 101 -1.08 -8.86 3.35
CA MET A 101 -0.58 -10.11 2.78
C MET A 101 0.63 -9.82 1.88
N GLU A 102 1.71 -10.57 2.05
CA GLU A 102 2.87 -10.55 1.16
C GLU A 102 2.67 -11.57 0.02
N SER A 103 2.94 -11.15 -1.22
CA SER A 103 3.10 -12.08 -2.34
C SER A 103 3.98 -11.49 -3.43
N GLY A 104 4.95 -12.26 -3.93
CA GLY A 104 5.78 -11.85 -5.07
C GLY A 104 6.61 -10.57 -4.86
N GLY A 105 6.98 -10.26 -3.61
CA GLY A 105 7.67 -9.01 -3.24
C GLY A 105 6.78 -7.77 -3.19
N PHE A 106 5.46 -7.95 -3.24
CA PHE A 106 4.46 -6.91 -3.02
C PHE A 106 3.75 -7.14 -1.70
N ILE A 107 3.38 -6.04 -1.05
CA ILE A 107 2.41 -6.03 0.03
C ILE A 107 1.07 -5.61 -0.55
N PHE A 108 0.04 -6.41 -0.27
CA PHE A 108 -1.36 -6.03 -0.40
C PHE A 108 -1.85 -5.61 0.97
N VAL A 109 -2.35 -4.38 1.11
CA VAL A 109 -2.72 -3.79 2.40
C VAL A 109 -4.14 -3.24 2.34
N VAL A 110 -4.89 -3.44 3.41
CA VAL A 110 -6.15 -2.75 3.68
C VAL A 110 -5.97 -1.97 4.97
N THR A 111 -6.03 -0.64 4.86
CA THR A 111 -6.01 0.26 6.02
C THR A 111 -7.45 0.60 6.37
N GLU A 112 -7.81 0.39 7.62
CA GLU A 112 -9.12 0.65 8.20
C GLU A 112 -9.00 1.82 9.17
N CYS A 113 -9.59 2.95 8.82
CA CYS A 113 -9.64 4.15 9.65
C CYS A 113 -11.03 4.23 10.29
N ILE A 114 -11.09 4.31 11.62
CA ILE A 114 -12.35 4.26 12.38
C ILE A 114 -12.55 5.58 13.14
N ASP A 115 -13.71 6.19 12.93
CA ASP A 115 -14.26 7.26 13.76
C ASP A 115 -15.41 6.68 14.59
N LEU A 116 -15.19 6.55 15.90
CA LEU A 116 -16.13 5.96 16.83
C LEU A 116 -17.24 6.92 17.22
N ASP A 117 -16.97 8.24 17.18
CA ASP A 117 -17.93 9.27 17.55
C ASP A 117 -19.01 9.45 16.47
N GLN A 118 -18.59 9.40 15.20
CA GLN A 118 -19.46 9.56 14.04
C GLN A 118 -19.98 8.23 13.49
N GLU A 119 -19.51 7.10 14.02
CA GLU A 119 -19.84 5.76 13.55
C GLU A 119 -19.50 5.60 12.05
N VAL A 120 -18.33 6.07 11.63
CA VAL A 120 -17.84 6.02 10.23
C VAL A 120 -16.56 5.19 10.13
N VAL A 121 -16.46 4.33 9.12
CA VAL A 121 -15.23 3.59 8.80
C VAL A 121 -14.82 3.82 7.35
N ILE A 122 -13.58 4.24 7.13
CA ILE A 122 -13.00 4.39 5.80
C ILE A 122 -11.96 3.29 5.61
N PHE A 123 -12.17 2.43 4.61
CA PHE A 123 -11.20 1.44 4.18
C PHE A 123 -10.47 1.91 2.93
N VAL A 124 -9.15 1.78 2.92
CA VAL A 124 -8.32 2.02 1.74
C VAL A 124 -7.49 0.78 1.45
N ALA A 125 -7.85 0.07 0.38
CA ALA A 125 -7.06 -1.05 -0.13
C ALA A 125 -6.00 -0.54 -1.11
N GLY A 126 -4.78 -1.05 -0.98
CA GLY A 126 -3.65 -0.70 -1.82
C GLY A 126 -2.69 -1.87 -2.02
N SER A 127 -1.75 -1.69 -2.94
CA SER A 127 -0.60 -2.59 -3.06
C SER A 127 0.65 -1.82 -3.38
N TYR A 128 1.77 -2.20 -2.76
CA TYR A 128 3.05 -1.53 -2.96
C TYR A 128 4.21 -2.53 -3.00
N ASP A 129 5.28 -2.11 -3.65
CA ASP A 129 6.46 -2.92 -3.91
C ASP A 129 7.49 -2.76 -2.79
N MET A 130 7.80 -3.87 -2.10
CA MET A 130 8.69 -3.88 -0.94
C MET A 130 10.09 -3.34 -1.25
N ARG A 131 10.52 -3.45 -2.51
CA ARG A 131 11.87 -3.04 -2.96
C ARG A 131 12.11 -1.53 -2.86
N PHE A 132 11.03 -0.74 -2.84
CA PHE A 132 11.08 0.71 -2.71
C PHE A 132 10.62 1.22 -1.34
N SER A 133 10.26 0.32 -0.42
CA SER A 133 9.60 0.70 0.84
C SER A 133 10.56 0.93 2.01
N ALA A 134 11.81 0.46 1.93
CA ALA A 134 12.75 0.51 3.06
C ALA A 134 12.94 1.93 3.63
N GLY A 135 12.98 2.94 2.78
CA GLY A 135 13.08 4.35 3.20
C GLY A 135 11.87 4.80 4.03
N LEU A 136 10.66 4.40 3.63
CA LEU A 136 9.43 4.66 4.39
C LEU A 136 9.45 3.92 5.72
N VAL A 137 9.76 2.62 5.71
CA VAL A 137 9.77 1.76 6.90
C VAL A 137 10.73 2.31 7.97
N ARG A 138 11.94 2.72 7.57
CA ARG A 138 12.90 3.41 8.47
C ARG A 138 12.29 4.68 9.04
N THR A 139 11.75 5.54 8.17
CA THR A 139 11.16 6.82 8.59
C THR A 139 10.04 6.62 9.61
N ALA A 140 9.10 5.71 9.35
CA ALA A 140 7.99 5.41 10.22
C ALA A 140 8.47 4.84 11.57
N THR A 141 9.38 3.87 11.55
CA THR A 141 9.94 3.25 12.77
C THR A 141 10.74 4.25 13.61
N GLU A 142 11.52 5.12 12.97
CA GLU A 142 12.34 6.13 13.66
C GLU A 142 11.49 7.25 14.27
N ARG A 143 10.41 7.65 13.59
CA ARG A 143 9.51 8.71 14.06
C ARG A 143 8.43 8.21 15.01
N GLY A 144 8.14 6.91 14.98
CA GLY A 144 7.10 6.30 15.82
C GLY A 144 5.69 6.69 15.42
N GLU A 145 5.48 7.02 14.15
CA GLU A 145 4.19 7.38 13.57
C GLU A 145 4.15 6.90 12.11
N MET A 146 2.97 6.94 11.48
CA MET A 146 2.80 6.57 10.07
C MET A 146 1.71 7.44 9.44
N HIS A 147 1.83 7.76 8.16
CA HIS A 147 0.81 8.55 7.45
C HIS A 147 0.22 7.81 6.26
N THR A 148 -1.09 7.98 6.06
CA THR A 148 -1.82 7.53 4.87
C THR A 148 -2.40 8.73 4.14
N HIS A 149 -1.83 9.06 2.99
CA HIS A 149 -2.28 10.15 2.13
C HIS A 149 -3.24 9.64 1.05
N VAL A 150 -4.37 10.31 0.90
CA VAL A 150 -5.37 10.00 -0.11
C VAL A 150 -5.38 11.14 -1.14
N LYS A 151 -5.19 10.82 -2.43
CA LYS A 151 -5.17 11.80 -3.52
C LYS A 151 -5.86 11.28 -4.77
N THR A 152 -6.32 12.18 -5.63
CA THR A 152 -6.82 11.83 -6.97
C THR A 152 -5.68 11.57 -7.95
N LEU A 153 -6.01 11.03 -9.13
CA LEU A 153 -5.06 10.80 -10.22
C LEU A 153 -4.36 12.08 -10.70
N ASP A 154 -5.03 13.24 -10.63
CA ASP A 154 -4.44 14.54 -11.00
C ASP A 154 -3.51 15.11 -9.91
N GLY A 155 -3.37 14.42 -8.77
CA GLY A 155 -2.50 14.82 -7.66
C GLY A 155 -3.18 15.71 -6.62
N THR A 156 -4.47 16.02 -6.75
CA THR A 156 -5.22 16.73 -5.71
C THR A 156 -5.28 15.88 -4.45
N VAL A 157 -4.68 16.38 -3.36
CA VAL A 157 -4.76 15.74 -2.04
C VAL A 157 -6.17 15.91 -1.48
N LEU A 158 -6.76 14.79 -1.05
CA LEU A 158 -8.09 14.73 -0.44
C LEU A 158 -8.03 14.74 1.08
N GLY A 159 -7.06 14.04 1.66
CA GLY A 159 -6.92 13.88 3.10
C GLY A 159 -5.62 13.16 3.48
N THR A 160 -5.29 13.16 4.76
CA THR A 160 -4.14 12.47 5.34
C THR A 160 -4.51 11.97 6.73
N PHE A 161 -4.48 10.65 6.91
CA PHE A 161 -4.62 10.05 8.23
C PHE A 161 -3.24 9.96 8.89
N ASP A 162 -3.18 10.33 10.17
CA ASP A 162 -2.01 10.22 11.03
C ASP A 162 -2.21 9.03 11.97
N HIS A 163 -1.35 8.03 11.89
CA HIS A 163 -1.43 6.79 12.65
C HIS A 163 -0.32 6.75 13.71
N ASP A 164 -0.68 6.42 14.94
CA ASP A 164 0.23 6.48 16.08
C ASP A 164 1.16 5.26 16.22
N ASP A 165 0.84 4.13 15.57
CA ASP A 165 1.65 2.90 15.67
C ASP A 165 2.12 2.41 14.29
N PRO A 166 3.40 2.61 13.93
CA PRO A 166 3.94 2.09 12.68
C PRO A 166 4.05 0.55 12.65
N ALA A 167 3.96 -0.14 13.80
CA ALA A 167 4.02 -1.59 13.86
C ALA A 167 2.77 -2.26 13.26
N ASP A 168 1.64 -1.54 13.17
CA ASP A 168 0.44 -2.03 12.47
C ASP A 168 0.72 -2.20 10.96
N PHE A 169 1.47 -1.27 10.37
CA PHE A 169 1.87 -1.32 8.97
C PHE A 169 3.08 -2.23 8.74
N PHE A 170 4.04 -2.20 9.65
CA PHE A 170 5.32 -2.88 9.52
C PHE A 170 5.63 -3.73 10.76
N PRO A 171 4.91 -4.86 10.98
CA PRO A 171 5.10 -5.72 12.15
C PRO A 171 6.48 -6.36 12.17
N ASP A 172 7.08 -6.59 11.00
CA ASP A 172 8.42 -7.14 10.81
C ASP A 172 9.28 -6.21 9.93
N PRO A 173 9.76 -5.05 10.44
CA PRO A 173 10.46 -4.05 9.61
C PRO A 173 11.70 -4.59 8.88
N GLU A 174 12.41 -5.56 9.48
CA GLU A 174 13.63 -6.14 8.93
C GLU A 174 13.42 -6.79 7.56
N GLN A 175 12.22 -7.30 7.28
CA GLN A 175 11.91 -7.95 6.01
C GLN A 175 12.06 -6.99 4.82
N PHE A 176 11.68 -5.72 5.00
CA PHE A 176 11.76 -4.71 3.94
C PHE A 176 13.20 -4.35 3.59
N TYR A 177 14.13 -4.43 4.55
CA TYR A 177 15.55 -4.18 4.30
C TYR A 177 16.24 -5.30 3.52
N ALA A 178 15.66 -6.50 3.52
CA ALA A 178 16.13 -7.61 2.69
C ALA A 178 15.78 -7.42 1.20
N TYR A 179 14.69 -6.71 0.91
CA TYR A 179 14.25 -6.39 -0.45
C TYR A 179 14.78 -5.06 -0.97
N ASP A 180 15.38 -4.23 -0.11
CA ASP A 180 15.83 -2.90 -0.49
C ASP A 180 16.83 -2.93 -1.65
N ILE A 181 16.49 -2.20 -2.71
CA ILE A 181 17.38 -1.94 -3.85
C ILE A 181 17.75 -0.46 -3.95
N THR A 182 17.27 0.36 -3.00
CA THR A 182 17.43 1.82 -3.04
C THR A 182 18.75 2.27 -2.40
N GLU A 183 19.34 1.45 -1.52
CA GLU A 183 20.74 1.61 -1.11
C GLU A 183 21.71 0.99 -2.14
N PRO A 184 22.80 1.69 -2.51
CA PRO A 184 23.88 1.04 -3.25
C PRO A 184 24.45 -0.09 -2.40
N ASP A 185 24.61 -1.29 -2.99
CA ASP A 185 25.32 -2.45 -2.42
C ASP A 185 26.50 -1.97 -1.56
N ASP A 186 26.36 -2.03 -0.23
CA ASP A 186 27.49 -1.81 0.67
C ASP A 186 28.45 -2.98 0.45
N PRO A 187 29.67 -2.75 -0.10
CA PRO A 187 30.60 -3.83 -0.42
C PRO A 187 31.01 -4.66 0.80
N GLU A 188 30.74 -4.20 2.03
CA GLU A 188 31.04 -4.93 3.27
C GLU A 188 30.07 -6.11 3.55
N ARG A 189 28.86 -6.15 2.95
CA ARG A 189 27.92 -7.30 3.07
C ARG A 189 28.34 -8.56 2.30
N ARG A 190 29.48 -8.54 1.58
CA ARG A 190 30.02 -9.70 0.83
C ARG A 190 31.11 -10.49 1.55
N SER A 191 31.52 -10.11 2.77
CA SER A 191 32.67 -10.74 3.44
C SER A 191 32.33 -11.90 4.39
N ASP A 192 31.07 -12.32 4.52
CA ASP A 192 30.69 -13.39 5.45
C ASP A 192 29.80 -14.49 4.82
N ARG A 193 30.23 -15.03 3.68
CA ARG A 193 29.67 -16.28 3.14
C ARG A 193 30.71 -17.19 2.50
#